data_AF-A0A7W0VYU0-F1
#
_entry.id   AF-A0A7W0VYU0-F1
#
_cell.length_a   1.000
_cell.length_b   1.000
_cell.length_c   1.000
_cell.angle_alpha   90.00
_cell.angle_beta   90.00
_cell.angle_gamma   90.00
#
_symmetry.space_group_name_H-M   'P 1'
#
loop_
_entity.id
_entity.type
_entity.pdbx_description
1 polymer ?
#
loop_
_entity_poly.entity_id
_entity_poly.type
_entity_poly.pdbx_seq_one_letter_code
_entity_poly.pdbx_strand_id
1 'polypeptide(L)'
;MSRAVVLLLLLLASCDSSSNKASSKPPPPRTPDPVVAKPVGPTVDPAGFDRSCTASTDCVVVKRAGCDPCACATEAIASRDMAKFDESLAKLQCPEPDLSVRCSPCQLFASACENGTCVAVPKF
;
A
#
# COMPACT_ATOMS: atom_id res chain seq x y z
N MET A 1 -19.17 38.48 33.95
CA MET A 1 -19.18 37.72 35.23
C MET A 1 -18.08 36.67 35.14
N SER A 2 -17.17 36.72 36.11
CA SER A 2 -15.90 35.99 36.18
C SER A 2 -16.05 34.52 36.59
N ARG A 3 -14.94 33.77 36.44
CA ARG A 3 -14.48 32.55 37.17
C ARG A 3 -14.39 31.30 36.28
N ALA A 4 -13.40 30.43 36.39
CA ALA A 4 -12.12 30.42 37.07
C ALA A 4 -11.29 29.25 36.51
N VAL A 5 -9.97 29.42 36.52
CA VAL A 5 -8.94 28.42 36.24
C VAL A 5 -8.98 27.33 37.32
N VAL A 6 -8.93 26.05 36.94
CA VAL A 6 -8.59 24.94 37.85
C VAL A 6 -7.52 24.07 37.17
N LEU A 7 -6.27 24.37 37.51
CA LEU A 7 -5.14 23.45 37.40
C LEU A 7 -5.33 22.35 38.44
N LEU A 8 -5.28 21.07 38.02
CA LEU A 8 -5.09 19.96 38.94
C LEU A 8 -3.88 19.14 38.50
N LEU A 9 -2.75 19.42 39.17
CA LEU A 9 -1.56 18.57 39.23
C LEU A 9 -1.86 17.35 40.09
N LEU A 10 -1.63 16.15 39.56
CA LEU A 10 -1.49 14.92 40.34
C LEU A 10 -0.21 14.19 39.91
N LEU A 11 0.84 14.44 40.68
CA LEU A 11 2.00 13.57 40.84
C LEU A 11 1.61 12.36 41.69
N LEU A 12 2.14 11.17 41.35
CA LEU A 12 2.58 10.05 42.22
C LEU A 12 2.87 8.85 41.30
N ALA A 13 4.14 8.58 40.97
CA ALA A 13 5.04 7.69 41.70
C ALA A 13 4.63 6.19 41.63
N SER A 14 5.34 5.43 40.80
CA SER A 14 5.57 4.00 41.01
C SER A 14 6.99 3.69 40.55
N CYS A 15 7.87 3.52 41.53
CA CYS A 15 9.15 2.86 41.36
C CYS A 15 8.89 1.36 41.21
N ASP A 16 9.47 0.72 40.20
CA ASP A 16 9.85 -0.68 40.31
C ASP A 16 11.26 -0.86 39.74
N SER A 17 12.16 -1.24 40.64
CA SER A 17 13.55 -1.56 40.38
C SER A 17 13.66 -3.04 39.99
N SER A 18 14.16 -3.34 38.79
CA SER A 18 14.79 -4.65 38.57
C SER A 18 15.92 -4.57 37.56
N SER A 19 17.14 -4.56 38.12
CA SER A 19 18.40 -4.71 37.42
C SER A 19 18.58 -6.15 36.93
N ASN A 20 18.61 -6.34 35.62
CA ASN A 20 19.28 -7.47 34.97
C ASN A 20 19.96 -6.98 33.68
N LYS A 21 21.15 -6.37 33.82
CA LYS A 21 22.05 -6.13 32.68
C LYS A 21 22.86 -7.40 32.42
N ALA A 22 22.21 -8.41 31.85
CA ALA A 22 22.91 -9.43 31.08
C ALA A 22 23.42 -8.74 29.80
N SER A 23 24.72 -8.53 29.73
CA SER A 23 25.39 -8.00 28.54
C SER A 23 25.46 -9.10 27.48
N SER A 24 24.32 -9.37 26.86
CA SER A 24 24.25 -10.17 25.63
C SER A 24 24.67 -9.23 24.50
N LYS A 25 25.93 -9.33 24.07
CA LYS A 25 26.41 -8.69 22.85
C LYS A 25 25.37 -8.99 21.74
N PRO A 26 24.77 -7.98 21.09
CA PRO A 26 23.81 -8.23 20.03
C PRO A 26 24.48 -9.14 18.98
N PRO A 27 23.76 -10.15 18.45
CA PRO A 27 24.28 -10.90 17.33
C PRO A 27 24.69 -9.90 16.24
N PRO A 28 25.78 -10.17 15.49
CA PRO A 28 26.15 -9.31 14.37
C PRO A 28 24.91 -9.10 13.49
N PRO A 29 24.69 -7.89 12.96
CA PRO A 29 23.58 -7.64 12.06
C PRO A 29 23.63 -8.68 10.95
N ARG A 30 22.57 -9.48 10.81
CA ARG A 30 22.43 -10.38 9.67
C ARG A 30 22.50 -9.50 8.45
N THR A 31 23.48 -9.73 7.59
CA THR A 31 23.46 -9.20 6.22
C THR A 31 22.09 -9.53 5.65
N PRO A 32 21.34 -8.55 5.10
CA PRO A 32 20.12 -8.84 4.39
C PRO A 32 20.42 -9.92 3.36
N ASP A 33 19.68 -11.03 3.39
CA ASP A 33 19.71 -11.99 2.29
C ASP A 33 19.50 -11.20 0.99
N PRO A 34 20.27 -11.48 -0.08
CA PRO A 34 20.07 -10.80 -1.34
C PRO A 34 18.62 -11.02 -1.74
N VAL A 35 17.84 -9.94 -1.72
CA VAL A 35 16.46 -9.93 -2.20
C VAL A 35 16.57 -10.29 -3.67
N VAL A 36 16.34 -11.57 -3.98
CA VAL A 36 16.24 -12.04 -5.35
C VAL A 36 15.11 -11.23 -5.95
N ALA A 37 15.47 -10.23 -6.76
CA ALA A 37 14.51 -9.39 -7.44
C ALA A 37 13.67 -10.31 -8.33
N LYS A 38 12.44 -10.58 -7.88
CA LYS A 38 11.46 -11.34 -8.66
C LYS A 38 11.42 -10.73 -10.06
N PRO A 39 11.40 -11.53 -11.14
CA PRO A 39 11.32 -11.00 -12.49
C PRO A 39 10.14 -10.04 -12.57
N VAL A 40 10.42 -8.74 -12.70
CA VAL A 40 9.40 -7.73 -12.93
C VAL A 40 9.08 -7.87 -14.42
N GLY A 41 8.11 -8.72 -14.74
CA GLY A 41 7.53 -8.76 -16.09
C GLY A 41 7.05 -7.36 -16.49
N PRO A 42 6.83 -7.11 -17.79
CA PRO A 42 6.43 -5.79 -18.24
C PRO A 42 5.11 -5.39 -17.55
N THR A 43 5.04 -4.15 -17.09
CA THR A 43 3.91 -3.59 -16.33
C THR A 43 3.33 -2.39 -17.06
N VAL A 44 2.03 -2.12 -16.84
CA VAL A 44 1.41 -0.88 -17.30
C VAL A 44 1.47 0.10 -16.13
N ASP A 45 2.15 1.22 -16.31
CA ASP A 45 2.22 2.26 -15.29
C ASP A 45 0.93 3.11 -15.28
N PRO A 46 0.13 3.09 -14.19
CA PRO A 46 -1.10 3.87 -14.10
C PRO A 46 -0.84 5.39 -14.09
N ALA A 47 0.39 5.84 -13.83
CA ALA A 47 0.74 7.26 -13.85
C ALA A 47 0.62 7.91 -15.24
N GLY A 48 0.61 7.12 -16.32
CA GLY A 48 0.40 7.60 -17.69
C GLY A 48 -1.07 7.83 -18.07
N PHE A 49 -2.00 7.52 -17.17
CA PHE A 49 -3.44 7.64 -17.38
C PHE A 49 -4.00 8.81 -16.62
N ASP A 50 -5.16 9.28 -17.05
CA ASP A 50 -5.86 10.31 -16.33
C ASP A 50 -6.30 9.82 -14.95
N ARG A 51 -6.12 10.69 -13.97
CA ARG A 51 -6.49 10.47 -12.56
C ARG A 51 -7.39 11.58 -12.04
N SER A 52 -7.85 12.49 -12.89
CA SER A 52 -8.75 13.56 -12.46
C SER A 52 -10.17 13.02 -12.19
N CYS A 53 -10.82 13.56 -11.17
CA CYS A 53 -12.17 13.16 -10.78
C CYS A 53 -12.95 14.31 -10.14
N THR A 54 -14.28 14.18 -10.13
CA THR A 54 -15.19 15.04 -9.36
C THR A 54 -15.86 14.25 -8.23
N ALA A 55 -16.10 12.95 -8.45
CA ALA A 55 -16.67 12.03 -7.48
C ALA A 55 -15.92 10.69 -7.46
N SER A 56 -16.09 9.91 -6.38
CA SER A 56 -15.49 8.57 -6.27
C SER A 56 -15.96 7.60 -7.36
N THR A 57 -17.18 7.79 -7.89
CA THR A 57 -17.73 7.04 -9.02
C THR A 57 -16.97 7.25 -10.33
N ASP A 58 -16.20 8.34 -10.44
CA ASP A 58 -15.39 8.62 -11.61
C ASP A 58 -14.09 7.80 -11.60
N CYS A 59 -13.77 7.13 -10.50
CA CYS A 59 -12.49 6.45 -10.27
C CYS A 59 -12.66 4.93 -10.21
N VAL A 60 -11.67 4.22 -10.75
CA VAL A 60 -11.57 2.75 -10.70
C VAL A 60 -10.21 2.33 -10.18
N VAL A 61 -10.17 1.26 -9.37
CA VAL A 61 -8.90 0.67 -8.90
C VAL A 61 -8.41 -0.34 -9.93
N VAL A 62 -7.16 -0.21 -10.36
CA VAL A 62 -6.53 -1.02 -11.39
C VAL A 62 -5.32 -1.78 -10.85
N LYS A 63 -5.01 -2.89 -11.53
CA LYS A 63 -3.85 -3.73 -11.26
C LYS A 63 -2.70 -3.34 -12.19
N ARG A 64 -1.56 -2.93 -11.63
CA ARG A 64 -0.36 -2.49 -12.37
C ARG A 64 0.30 -3.59 -13.21
N ALA A 65 0.23 -4.85 -12.78
CA ALA A 65 0.95 -5.93 -13.45
C ALA A 65 0.07 -6.72 -14.42
N GLY A 66 0.45 -6.71 -15.70
CA GLY A 66 -0.10 -7.66 -16.67
C GLY A 66 0.38 -9.08 -16.39
N CYS A 67 1.66 -9.25 -16.03
CA CYS A 67 2.30 -10.58 -16.00
C CYS A 67 2.63 -11.14 -14.62
N ASP A 68 2.44 -10.39 -13.52
CA ASP A 68 2.60 -10.95 -12.17
C ASP A 68 1.26 -11.56 -11.69
N PRO A 69 1.18 -12.89 -11.49
CA PRO A 69 -0.04 -13.53 -11.02
C PRO A 69 -0.42 -13.12 -9.59
N CYS A 70 0.52 -12.58 -8.80
CA CYS A 70 0.27 -12.13 -7.43
C CYS A 70 0.06 -10.61 -7.30
N ALA A 71 0.01 -9.86 -8.39
CA ALA A 71 -0.22 -8.43 -8.30
C ALA A 71 -1.67 -8.12 -7.91
N CYS A 72 -1.82 -7.16 -7.01
CA CYS A 72 -3.11 -6.68 -6.53
C CYS A 72 -3.52 -5.37 -7.21
N ALA A 73 -4.81 -5.08 -7.21
CA ALA A 73 -5.33 -3.78 -7.64
C ALA A 73 -5.13 -2.77 -6.50
N THR A 74 -4.16 -1.87 -6.66
CA THR A 74 -3.73 -0.94 -5.59
C THR A 74 -3.62 0.51 -6.07
N GLU A 75 -3.89 0.79 -7.33
CA GLU A 75 -3.76 2.11 -7.95
C GLU A 75 -5.11 2.56 -8.48
N ALA A 76 -5.39 3.85 -8.52
CA ALA A 76 -6.65 4.37 -9.03
C ALA A 76 -6.46 5.31 -10.22
N ILE A 77 -7.25 5.10 -11.26
CA ILE A 77 -7.32 5.94 -12.46
C ILE A 77 -8.77 6.40 -12.66
N ALA A 78 -8.95 7.39 -13.54
CA ALA A 78 -10.26 7.80 -13.99
C ALA A 78 -10.89 6.67 -14.84
N SER A 79 -12.15 6.34 -14.56
CA SER A 79 -12.96 5.33 -15.24
C SER A 79 -12.98 5.51 -16.77
N ARG A 80 -12.93 6.74 -17.26
CA ARG A 80 -12.88 7.07 -18.70
C ARG A 80 -11.62 6.56 -19.41
N ASP A 81 -10.53 6.34 -18.69
CA ASP A 81 -9.28 5.80 -19.22
C ASP A 81 -9.16 4.28 -19.05
N MET A 82 -10.16 3.61 -18.48
CA MET A 82 -10.16 2.15 -18.27
C MET A 82 -9.96 1.39 -19.59
N ALA A 83 -10.65 1.78 -20.66
CA ALA A 83 -10.51 1.12 -21.95
C ALA A 83 -9.07 1.22 -22.52
N LYS A 84 -8.41 2.37 -22.34
CA LYS A 84 -7.00 2.57 -22.75
C LYS A 84 -6.05 1.77 -21.87
N PHE A 85 -6.35 1.66 -20.58
CA PHE A 85 -5.59 0.84 -19.63
C PHE A 85 -5.66 -0.64 -20.03
N ASP A 86 -6.86 -1.15 -20.32
CA ASP A 86 -7.09 -2.52 -20.78
C ASP A 86 -6.39 -2.81 -22.12
N GLU A 87 -6.43 -1.87 -23.07
CA GLU A 87 -5.66 -1.97 -24.32
C GLU A 87 -4.15 -2.05 -24.07
N SER A 88 -3.65 -1.28 -23.10
CA SER A 88 -2.23 -1.30 -22.73
C SER A 88 -1.84 -2.61 -22.07
N LEU A 89 -2.72 -3.19 -21.25
CA LEU A 89 -2.53 -4.52 -20.68
C LEU A 89 -2.51 -5.60 -21.76
N ALA A 90 -3.41 -5.52 -22.75
CA ALA A 90 -3.50 -6.50 -23.84
C ALA A 90 -2.27 -6.51 -24.75
N LYS A 91 -1.52 -5.41 -24.81
CA LYS A 91 -0.24 -5.32 -25.55
C LYS A 91 0.92 -5.99 -24.81
N LEU A 92 0.76 -6.32 -23.53
CA LEU A 92 1.80 -7.02 -22.78
C LEU A 92 1.86 -8.48 -23.20
N GLN A 93 3.04 -8.91 -23.62
CA GLN A 93 3.34 -10.33 -23.83
C GLN A 93 3.78 -10.92 -22.50
N CYS A 94 2.88 -11.67 -21.87
CA CYS A 94 3.20 -12.38 -20.64
C CYS A 94 3.65 -13.82 -20.94
N PRO A 95 4.66 -14.33 -20.23
CA PRO A 95 4.92 -15.77 -20.23
C PRO A 95 3.70 -16.51 -19.66
N GLU A 96 3.59 -17.80 -19.96
CA GLU A 96 2.56 -18.62 -19.32
C GLU A 96 2.68 -18.54 -17.80
N PRO A 97 1.56 -18.41 -17.08
CA PRO A 97 1.58 -18.27 -15.63
C PRO A 97 2.13 -19.55 -14.99
N ASP A 98 3.08 -19.40 -14.08
CA ASP A 98 3.56 -20.51 -13.25
C ASP A 98 2.48 -20.88 -12.22
N LEU A 99 1.82 -22.00 -12.45
CA LEU A 99 0.75 -22.53 -11.60
C LEU A 99 1.24 -23.02 -10.22
N SER A 100 2.56 -23.15 -10.03
CA SER A 100 3.14 -23.50 -8.73
C SER A 100 3.21 -22.31 -7.76
N VAL A 101 3.04 -21.09 -8.27
CA VAL A 101 3.09 -19.86 -7.46
C VAL A 101 1.87 -19.79 -6.54
N ARG A 102 2.13 -19.70 -5.23
CA ARG A 102 1.09 -19.44 -4.22
C ARG A 102 1.12 -17.97 -3.81
N CYS A 103 0.06 -17.24 -4.15
CA CYS A 103 -0.08 -15.84 -3.77
C CYS A 103 -0.77 -15.69 -2.41
N SER A 104 -0.35 -14.70 -1.63
CA SER A 104 -1.11 -14.23 -0.47
C SER A 104 -2.41 -13.54 -0.92
N PRO A 105 -3.45 -13.50 -0.07
CA PRO A 105 -4.66 -12.75 -0.39
C PRO A 105 -4.35 -11.26 -0.58
N CYS A 106 -4.97 -10.65 -1.59
CA CYS A 106 -4.85 -9.22 -1.81
C CYS A 106 -5.60 -8.42 -0.74
N GLN A 107 -4.98 -7.34 -0.26
CA GLN A 107 -5.71 -6.29 0.44
C GLN A 107 -6.73 -5.66 -0.52
N LEU A 108 -7.95 -5.44 -0.03
CA LEU A 108 -9.00 -4.81 -0.81
C LEU A 108 -8.85 -3.29 -0.75
N PHE A 109 -8.92 -2.64 -1.90
CA PHE A 109 -8.94 -1.18 -2.02
C PHE A 109 -10.28 -0.71 -2.61
N ALA A 110 -10.75 0.45 -2.16
CA ALA A 110 -11.82 1.22 -2.79
C ALA A 110 -11.21 2.34 -3.63
N SER A 111 -11.91 2.77 -4.68
CA SER A 111 -11.61 4.04 -5.32
C SER A 111 -12.22 5.20 -4.52
N ALA A 112 -11.47 6.29 -4.40
CA ALA A 112 -11.93 7.55 -3.84
C ALA A 112 -11.47 8.71 -4.71
N CYS A 113 -12.17 9.84 -4.60
CA CYS A 113 -11.75 11.10 -5.22
C CYS A 113 -11.29 12.06 -4.12
N GLU A 114 -9.98 12.26 -4.02
CA GLU A 114 -9.36 13.13 -3.02
C GLU A 114 -8.72 14.32 -3.71
N ASN A 115 -9.18 15.53 -3.38
CA ASN A 115 -8.66 16.78 -3.95
C ASN A 115 -8.66 16.79 -5.50
N GLY A 116 -9.71 16.23 -6.11
CA GLY A 116 -9.84 16.13 -7.57
C GLY A 116 -8.97 15.05 -8.21
N THR A 117 -8.38 14.14 -7.42
CA THR A 117 -7.51 13.06 -7.89
C THR A 117 -8.01 11.69 -7.42
N CYS A 118 -8.03 10.72 -8.33
CA CYS A 118 -8.34 9.33 -8.05
C CYS A 118 -7.24 8.69 -7.21
N VAL A 119 -7.64 8.16 -6.05
CA VAL A 119 -6.78 7.43 -5.12
C VAL A 119 -7.40 6.09 -4.75
N ALA A 120 -6.54 5.13 -4.42
CA ALA A 120 -6.95 3.84 -3.89
C ALA A 120 -6.82 3.88 -2.36
N VAL A 121 -7.92 3.63 -1.64
CA VAL A 121 -7.96 3.64 -0.17
C VAL A 121 -8.22 2.23 0.35
N PRO A 122 -7.50 1.75 1.39
CA PRO A 122 -7.77 0.46 1.99
C PRO A 122 -9.22 0.31 2.44
N LYS A 123 -9.85 -0.84 2.15
CA LYS A 123 -11.13 -1.22 2.75
C LYS A 123 -10.87 -1.98 4.05
N PHE A 124 -11.56 -1.57 5.11
CA PHE A 124 -11.60 -2.25 6.40
C PHE A 124 -12.93 -2.99 6.56
#